data_AF-A0A849QPK5-F1
#
_entry.id   AF-A0A849QPK5-F1
#
_cell.length_a   1.000
_cell.length_b   1.000
_cell.length_c   1.000
_cell.angle_alpha   90.00
_cell.angle_beta   90.00
_cell.angle_gamma   90.00
#
_symmetry.space_group_name_H-M   'P 1'
#
loop_
_entity.id
_entity.type
_entity.pdbx_description
1 polymer ?
#
loop_
_entity_poly.entity_id
_entity_poly.type
_entity_poly.pdbx_seq_one_letter_code
_entity_poly.pdbx_strand_id
1 'polypeptide(L)'
;MRGDTISYPAFTEDDRVKQFDIVIANPPYSIKQWDRNSWQHDPWNRNIYGTPSQGCADYAFFQHIISSLKEDTGRCGILFPHGILERDNEQKMRAKIVEDDLVDCIIGLGENLFYNSSMESCLVFCKKNKTISQKGKILFIDAKNELTTDKTQSFLDKVHISKIYEAYKKYESIEGFSRVVDIEEIKDH
;
A
#
# COMPACT_ATOMS: atom_id res chain seq x y z
N MET A 1 -16.45 10.51 19.92
CA MET A 1 -16.98 9.44 19.07
C MET A 1 -15.84 8.98 18.17
N ARG A 2 -15.44 7.72 18.23
CA ARG A 2 -14.35 7.19 17.37
C ARG A 2 -15.00 6.87 16.02
N GLY A 3 -14.54 7.51 14.94
CA GLY A 3 -15.08 7.26 13.60
C GLY A 3 -14.64 5.92 13.04
N ASP A 4 -15.43 5.36 12.11
CA ASP A 4 -15.11 4.15 11.35
C ASP A 4 -14.99 4.54 9.87
N THR A 5 -13.77 4.53 9.34
CA THR A 5 -13.48 4.95 7.96
C THR A 5 -14.17 4.07 6.91
N ILE A 6 -14.36 2.79 7.21
CA ILE A 6 -14.96 1.82 6.28
C ILE A 6 -16.48 2.00 6.27
N SER A 7 -17.10 2.06 7.43
CA SER A 7 -18.57 2.17 7.53
C SER A 7 -19.07 3.61 7.29
N TYR A 8 -18.32 4.62 7.73
CA TYR A 8 -18.72 6.02 7.76
C TYR A 8 -17.52 6.95 7.44
N PRO A 9 -17.05 6.98 6.18
CA PRO A 9 -15.96 7.89 5.79
C PRO A 9 -16.36 9.34 6.08
N ALA A 10 -15.48 10.06 6.79
CA ALA A 10 -15.78 11.42 7.26
C ALA A 10 -15.74 12.48 6.13
N PHE A 11 -15.06 12.19 5.03
CA PHE A 11 -14.88 13.13 3.91
C PHE A 11 -15.53 12.56 2.65
N THR A 12 -16.71 13.08 2.32
CA THR A 12 -17.50 12.68 1.16
C THR A 12 -17.98 13.90 0.39
N GLU A 13 -18.16 13.76 -0.92
CA GLU A 13 -18.63 14.78 -1.85
C GLU A 13 -19.32 14.05 -3.02
N ASP A 14 -20.55 14.46 -3.37
CA ASP A 14 -21.34 13.90 -4.48
C ASP A 14 -21.36 12.36 -4.55
N ASP A 15 -21.82 11.73 -3.47
CA ASP A 15 -21.92 10.26 -3.32
C ASP A 15 -20.60 9.49 -3.52
N ARG A 16 -19.46 10.17 -3.33
CA ARG A 16 -18.13 9.59 -3.37
C ARG A 16 -17.32 10.03 -2.16
N VAL A 17 -16.19 9.37 -1.94
CA VAL A 17 -15.20 9.89 -1.00
C VAL A 17 -14.49 11.09 -1.62
N LYS A 18 -14.21 12.09 -0.79
CA LYS A 18 -13.47 13.28 -1.22
C LYS A 18 -12.08 12.87 -1.70
N GLN A 19 -11.64 13.48 -2.80
CA GLN A 19 -10.36 13.17 -3.42
C GLN A 19 -9.27 14.18 -3.04
N PHE A 20 -8.04 13.68 -2.88
CA PHE A 20 -6.87 14.43 -2.46
C PHE A 20 -5.68 14.17 -3.40
N ASP A 21 -4.76 15.13 -3.47
CA ASP A 21 -3.51 14.98 -4.22
C ASP A 21 -2.53 14.02 -3.52
N ILE A 22 -2.56 13.97 -2.19
CA ILE A 22 -1.65 13.15 -1.37
C ILE A 22 -2.45 12.50 -0.23
N VAL A 23 -2.31 11.19 -0.08
CA VAL A 23 -2.81 10.45 1.09
C VAL A 23 -1.65 9.68 1.74
N ILE A 24 -1.47 9.82 3.05
CA ILE A 24 -0.51 9.03 3.83
C ILE A 24 -1.30 8.25 4.87
N ALA A 25 -1.10 6.94 4.95
CA ALA A 25 -1.92 6.10 5.81
C ALA A 25 -1.11 5.00 6.51
N ASN A 26 -1.47 4.75 7.76
CA ASN A 26 -1.13 3.56 8.53
C ASN A 26 -2.46 2.98 9.04
N PRO A 27 -3.22 2.26 8.19
CA PRO A 27 -4.52 1.71 8.56
C PRO A 27 -4.36 0.65 9.66
N PRO A 28 -5.42 0.37 10.45
CA PRO A 28 -5.36 -0.72 11.41
C PRO A 28 -5.18 -2.07 10.69
N TYR A 29 -4.24 -2.87 11.14
CA TYR A 29 -3.84 -4.10 10.43
C TYR A 29 -4.78 -5.28 10.72
N SER A 30 -5.17 -5.96 9.65
CA SER A 30 -5.85 -7.25 9.64
C SER A 30 -7.05 -7.32 10.59
N ILE A 31 -7.85 -6.25 10.62
CA ILE A 31 -9.04 -6.18 11.47
C ILE A 31 -10.08 -7.21 11.00
N LYS A 32 -10.66 -7.93 11.96
CA LYS A 32 -11.71 -8.94 11.74
C LYS A 32 -13.11 -8.39 11.97
N GLN A 33 -13.21 -7.39 12.84
CA GLN A 33 -14.46 -6.71 13.19
C GLN A 33 -14.62 -5.50 12.27
N TRP A 34 -15.25 -5.72 11.12
CA TRP A 34 -15.62 -4.70 10.15
C TRP A 34 -16.87 -5.16 9.40
N ASP A 35 -17.67 -4.22 8.91
CA ASP A 35 -18.92 -4.53 8.21
C ASP A 35 -18.67 -4.87 6.74
N ARG A 36 -18.32 -6.13 6.49
CA ARG A 36 -18.10 -6.66 5.14
C ARG A 36 -19.35 -6.60 4.27
N ASN A 37 -20.53 -6.80 4.85
CA ASN A 37 -21.78 -6.82 4.10
C ASN A 37 -22.14 -5.42 3.62
N SER A 38 -21.91 -4.40 4.45
CA SER A 38 -22.01 -3.00 4.04
C SER A 38 -21.02 -2.68 2.92
N TRP A 39 -19.76 -3.11 3.02
CA TRP A 39 -18.75 -2.89 1.97
C TRP A 39 -19.12 -3.53 0.62
N GLN A 40 -19.81 -4.68 0.61
CA GLN A 40 -20.30 -5.28 -0.64
C GLN A 40 -21.25 -4.35 -1.40
N HIS A 41 -21.99 -3.52 -0.67
CA HIS A 41 -22.97 -2.56 -1.18
C HIS A 41 -22.52 -1.12 -0.87
N ASP A 42 -21.22 -0.87 -1.00
CA ASP A 42 -20.61 0.40 -0.59
C ASP A 42 -21.25 1.60 -1.33
N PRO A 43 -21.92 2.52 -0.63
CA PRO A 43 -22.63 3.62 -1.27
C PRO A 43 -21.70 4.63 -1.94
N TRP A 44 -20.41 4.63 -1.58
CA TRP A 44 -19.38 5.50 -2.16
C TRP A 44 -18.62 4.89 -3.34
N ASN A 45 -19.03 3.70 -3.80
CA ASN A 45 -18.44 2.98 -4.94
C ASN A 45 -16.94 2.65 -4.78
N ARG A 46 -16.47 2.41 -3.54
CA ARG A 46 -15.05 2.11 -3.25
C ARG A 46 -14.68 0.65 -3.47
N ASN A 47 -15.65 -0.26 -3.55
CA ASN A 47 -15.43 -1.69 -3.75
C ASN A 47 -15.13 -2.03 -5.22
N ILE A 48 -14.02 -1.49 -5.75
CA ILE A 48 -13.66 -1.51 -7.18
C ILE A 48 -13.01 -2.85 -7.58
N TYR A 49 -12.18 -3.41 -6.71
CA TYR A 49 -11.36 -4.60 -7.01
C TYR A 49 -11.97 -5.88 -6.48
N GLY A 50 -12.85 -5.77 -5.49
CA GLY A 50 -13.56 -6.88 -4.88
C GLY A 50 -13.60 -6.75 -3.36
N THR A 51 -14.42 -7.60 -2.75
CA THR A 51 -14.65 -7.57 -1.30
C THR A 51 -13.65 -8.46 -0.57
N PRO A 52 -12.82 -7.92 0.34
CA PRO A 52 -11.93 -8.71 1.18
C PRO A 52 -12.65 -9.74 2.04
N SER A 53 -11.91 -10.70 2.58
CA SER A 53 -12.48 -11.70 3.50
C SER A 53 -12.88 -11.07 4.84
N GLN A 54 -13.87 -11.63 5.55
CA GLN A 54 -14.27 -11.13 6.87
C GLN A 54 -13.09 -11.07 7.86
N GLY A 55 -12.13 -11.98 7.72
CA GLY A 55 -10.97 -12.07 8.60
C GLY A 55 -9.89 -11.00 8.37
N CYS A 56 -9.99 -10.16 7.33
CA CYS A 56 -8.98 -9.17 7.00
C CYS A 56 -9.57 -8.02 6.15
N ALA A 57 -9.62 -6.79 6.69
CA ALA A 57 -10.10 -5.61 5.98
C ALA A 57 -9.00 -4.81 5.24
N ASP A 58 -7.76 -5.30 5.16
CA ASP A 58 -6.62 -4.53 4.65
C ASP A 58 -6.89 -3.97 3.23
N TYR A 59 -7.41 -4.81 2.33
CA TYR A 59 -7.78 -4.39 0.97
C TYR A 59 -9.02 -3.49 0.91
N ALA A 60 -9.85 -3.42 1.96
CA ALA A 60 -10.94 -2.44 2.04
C ALA A 60 -10.36 -1.05 2.33
N PHE A 61 -9.39 -0.96 3.26
CA PHE A 61 -8.65 0.29 3.48
C PHE A 61 -7.83 0.69 2.24
N PHE A 62 -7.17 -0.26 1.59
CA PHE A 62 -6.39 0.02 0.39
C PHE A 62 -7.29 0.63 -0.72
N GLN A 63 -8.43 0.00 -0.98
CA GLN A 63 -9.43 0.50 -1.92
C GLN A 63 -9.99 1.87 -1.53
N HIS A 64 -10.28 2.10 -0.25
CA HIS A 64 -10.72 3.41 0.24
C HIS A 64 -9.67 4.50 -0.03
N ILE A 65 -8.39 4.20 0.23
CA ILE A 65 -7.28 5.12 -0.01
C ILE A 65 -7.16 5.43 -1.51
N ILE A 66 -7.15 4.41 -2.38
CA ILE A 66 -7.11 4.58 -3.85
C ILE A 66 -8.29 5.43 -4.35
N SER A 67 -9.49 5.18 -3.83
CA SER A 67 -10.70 5.92 -4.21
C SER A 67 -10.65 7.39 -3.78
N SER A 68 -9.83 7.70 -2.76
CA SER A 68 -9.63 9.05 -2.24
C SER A 68 -8.50 9.81 -2.96
N LEU A 69 -7.96 9.27 -4.06
CA LEU A 69 -6.92 9.93 -4.86
C LEU A 69 -7.53 10.61 -6.09
N LYS A 70 -7.11 11.86 -6.35
CA LYS A 70 -7.44 12.55 -7.62
C LYS A 70 -6.82 11.83 -8.81
N GLU A 71 -7.55 11.69 -9.91
CA GLU A 71 -7.10 10.92 -11.09
C GLU A 71 -5.80 11.48 -11.75
N ASP A 72 -5.59 12.79 -11.75
CA ASP A 72 -4.42 13.36 -12.47
C ASP A 72 -3.16 13.52 -11.61
N THR A 73 -3.32 13.76 -10.30
CA THR A 73 -2.25 14.20 -9.39
C THR A 73 -2.10 13.32 -8.15
N GLY A 74 -3.08 12.45 -7.91
CA GLY A 74 -3.22 11.66 -6.71
C GLY A 74 -2.11 10.64 -6.53
N ARG A 75 -1.56 10.60 -5.32
CA ARG A 75 -0.57 9.61 -4.91
C ARG A 75 -0.70 9.29 -3.43
N CYS A 76 -0.28 8.10 -3.03
CA CYS A 76 -0.25 7.72 -1.63
C CYS A 76 1.02 7.00 -1.22
N GLY A 77 1.30 7.03 0.09
CA GLY A 77 2.23 6.14 0.76
C GLY A 77 1.50 5.45 1.91
N ILE A 78 1.46 4.13 1.89
CA ILE A 78 0.69 3.34 2.85
C ILE A 78 1.63 2.36 3.55
N LEU A 79 1.58 2.33 4.88
CA LEU A 79 2.26 1.33 5.69
C LEU A 79 1.33 0.14 5.92
N PHE A 80 1.75 -1.05 5.49
CA PHE A 80 0.99 -2.28 5.62
C PHE A 80 1.84 -3.39 6.27
N PRO A 81 1.21 -4.43 6.87
CA PRO A 81 1.90 -5.68 7.17
C PRO A 81 2.32 -6.36 5.85
N HIS A 82 3.40 -7.14 5.88
CA HIS A 82 3.93 -7.81 4.67
C HIS A 82 2.89 -8.69 3.95
N GLY A 83 1.95 -9.28 4.71
CA GLY A 83 0.90 -10.15 4.18
C GLY A 83 0.04 -9.56 3.05
N ILE A 84 -0.05 -8.22 2.92
CA ILE A 84 -0.77 -7.56 1.81
C ILE A 84 -0.25 -8.00 0.42
N LEU A 85 1.03 -8.40 0.37
CA LEU A 85 1.74 -8.75 -0.86
C LEU A 85 1.53 -10.21 -1.29
N GLU A 86 1.19 -11.12 -0.37
CA GLU A 86 1.31 -12.56 -0.62
C GLU A 86 0.02 -13.35 -0.36
N ARG A 87 -0.90 -12.87 0.48
CA ARG A 87 -2.10 -13.66 0.86
C ARG A 87 -2.93 -14.11 -0.35
N ASP A 88 -3.21 -15.41 -0.43
CA ASP A 88 -3.91 -16.06 -1.55
C ASP A 88 -5.35 -15.55 -1.73
N ASN A 89 -6.08 -15.38 -0.63
CA ASN A 89 -7.47 -14.92 -0.65
C ASN A 89 -7.63 -13.46 -1.12
N GLU A 90 -6.53 -12.73 -1.25
CA GLU A 90 -6.47 -11.35 -1.74
C GLU A 90 -5.84 -11.25 -3.14
N GLN A 91 -5.35 -12.37 -3.72
CA GLN A 91 -4.64 -12.42 -4.99
C GLN A 91 -5.42 -11.75 -6.13
N LYS A 92 -6.72 -12.01 -6.25
CA LYS A 92 -7.56 -11.41 -7.31
C LYS A 92 -7.65 -9.89 -7.20
N MET A 93 -7.70 -9.34 -5.99
CA MET A 93 -7.71 -7.88 -5.80
C MET A 93 -6.34 -7.29 -6.08
N ARG A 94 -5.28 -7.97 -5.60
CA ARG A 94 -3.88 -7.59 -5.85
C ARG A 94 -3.57 -7.51 -7.33
N ALA A 95 -3.95 -8.54 -8.10
CA ALA A 95 -3.74 -8.59 -9.55
C ALA A 95 -4.39 -7.39 -10.25
N LYS A 96 -5.66 -7.08 -9.97
CA LYS A 96 -6.35 -5.94 -10.58
C LYS A 96 -5.71 -4.59 -10.25
N ILE A 97 -5.26 -4.38 -9.01
CA ILE A 97 -4.58 -3.14 -8.60
C ILE A 97 -3.25 -2.97 -9.35
N VAL A 98 -2.54 -4.08 -9.58
CA VAL A 98 -1.30 -4.10 -10.37
C VAL A 98 -1.61 -3.85 -11.85
N GLU A 99 -2.64 -4.49 -12.41
CA GLU A 99 -3.09 -4.31 -13.80
C GLU A 99 -3.54 -2.88 -14.11
N ASP A 100 -4.15 -2.19 -13.14
CA ASP A 100 -4.53 -0.77 -13.24
C ASP A 100 -3.31 0.18 -13.19
N ASP A 101 -2.08 -0.34 -13.14
CA ASP A 101 -0.81 0.40 -13.12
C ASP A 101 -0.74 1.43 -11.98
N LEU A 102 -1.42 1.18 -10.86
CA LEU A 102 -1.48 2.12 -9.73
C LEU A 102 -0.27 2.05 -8.81
N VAL A 103 0.29 0.85 -8.59
CA VAL A 103 1.40 0.62 -7.65
C VAL A 103 2.70 1.12 -8.27
N ASP A 104 3.32 2.14 -7.68
CA ASP A 104 4.54 2.79 -8.20
C ASP A 104 5.81 2.17 -7.61
N CYS A 105 5.80 1.92 -6.30
CA CYS A 105 6.93 1.34 -5.58
C CYS A 105 6.47 0.55 -4.36
N ILE A 106 7.14 -0.56 -4.09
CA ILE A 106 7.00 -1.37 -2.88
C ILE A 106 8.33 -1.42 -2.17
N ILE A 107 8.35 -1.06 -0.88
CA ILE A 107 9.54 -1.09 -0.03
C ILE A 107 9.30 -2.12 1.07
N GLY A 108 10.03 -3.24 1.02
CA GLY A 108 10.03 -4.25 2.08
C GLY A 108 10.88 -3.76 3.25
N LEU A 109 10.33 -3.79 4.45
CA LEU A 109 11.00 -3.36 5.68
C LEU A 109 11.13 -4.55 6.63
N GLY A 110 12.24 -4.57 7.37
CA GLY A 110 12.54 -5.68 8.28
C GLY A 110 11.71 -5.65 9.56
N GLU A 111 11.93 -6.65 10.39
CA GLU A 111 11.21 -6.89 11.63
C GLU A 111 11.47 -5.83 12.71
N ASN A 112 10.56 -5.82 13.71
CA ASN A 112 10.69 -5.05 14.95
C ASN A 112 10.73 -3.52 14.81
N LEU A 113 10.24 -2.98 13.69
CA LEU A 113 10.05 -1.54 13.49
C LEU A 113 8.89 -0.95 14.31
N PHE A 114 7.91 -1.77 14.69
CA PHE A 114 6.79 -1.33 15.51
C PHE A 114 7.05 -1.63 16.99
N TYR A 115 6.84 -0.63 17.84
CA TYR A 115 7.01 -0.76 19.30
C TYR A 115 6.25 -1.94 19.92
N ASN A 116 5.13 -2.35 19.31
CA ASN A 116 4.21 -3.34 19.85
C ASN A 116 4.17 -4.65 19.04
N SER A 117 5.04 -4.83 18.05
CA SER A 117 5.01 -6.01 17.19
C SER A 117 6.33 -6.27 16.46
N SER A 118 6.71 -7.55 16.38
CA SER A 118 7.84 -8.02 15.58
C SER A 118 7.51 -8.23 14.10
N MET A 119 6.28 -7.92 13.66
CA MET A 119 5.85 -8.13 12.27
C MET A 119 6.74 -7.38 11.28
N GLU A 120 7.06 -8.05 10.18
CA GLU A 120 7.56 -7.40 8.96
C GLU A 120 6.46 -6.53 8.35
N SER A 121 6.89 -5.42 7.73
CA SER A 121 6.00 -4.48 7.06
C SER A 121 6.52 -4.09 5.70
N CYS A 122 5.65 -3.46 4.93
CA CYS A 122 6.03 -2.84 3.70
C CYS A 122 5.41 -1.45 3.59
N LEU A 123 6.08 -0.58 2.86
CA LEU A 123 5.48 0.64 2.32
C LEU A 123 5.04 0.37 0.90
N VAL A 124 3.78 0.67 0.60
CA VAL A 124 3.23 0.63 -0.75
C VAL A 124 2.95 2.06 -1.18
N PHE A 125 3.59 2.47 -2.27
CA PHE A 125 3.37 3.75 -2.91
C PHE A 125 2.52 3.55 -4.16
N CYS A 126 1.48 4.37 -4.32
CA CYS A 126 0.65 4.38 -5.52
C CYS A 126 0.62 5.78 -6.14
N LYS A 127 0.44 5.81 -7.46
CA LYS A 127 0.22 7.04 -8.25
C LYS A 127 -0.89 6.79 -9.25
N LYS A 128 -1.84 7.72 -9.35
CA LYS A 128 -2.88 7.69 -10.37
C LYS A 128 -2.35 8.01 -11.77
N ASN A 129 -1.30 8.82 -11.85
CA ASN A 129 -0.65 9.18 -13.11
C ASN A 129 0.87 9.02 -13.01
N LYS A 130 1.38 7.90 -13.54
CA LYS A 130 2.82 7.62 -13.61
C LYS A 130 3.47 8.36 -14.78
N THR A 131 4.74 8.70 -14.60
CA THR A 131 5.56 9.26 -15.69
C THR A 131 5.72 8.24 -16.81
N ILE A 132 5.99 8.71 -18.04
CA ILE A 132 6.14 7.84 -19.23
C ILE A 132 7.16 6.73 -18.99
N SER A 133 8.27 7.02 -18.29
CA SER A 133 9.32 6.04 -17.98
C SER A 133 8.94 5.01 -16.91
N GLN A 134 7.92 5.30 -16.09
CA GLN A 134 7.45 4.48 -14.97
C GLN A 134 6.17 3.69 -15.28
N LYS A 135 5.43 4.06 -16.34
CA LYS A 135 4.22 3.34 -16.75
C LYS A 135 4.52 1.88 -17.05
N GLY A 136 3.62 1.00 -16.62
CA GLY A 136 3.76 -0.44 -16.80
C GLY A 136 4.79 -1.09 -15.88
N LYS A 137 5.35 -0.35 -14.91
CA LYS A 137 6.47 -0.79 -14.06
C LYS A 137 6.21 -0.56 -12.59
N ILE A 138 6.84 -1.39 -11.76
CA ILE A 138 6.88 -1.29 -10.31
C ILE A 138 8.33 -1.33 -9.84
N LEU A 139 8.72 -0.40 -8.98
CA LEU A 139 10.01 -0.45 -8.29
C LEU A 139 9.88 -1.23 -6.99
N PHE A 140 10.60 -2.33 -6.86
CA PHE A 140 10.75 -3.06 -5.60
C PHE A 140 12.05 -2.63 -4.92
N ILE A 141 12.00 -2.33 -3.63
CA ILE A 141 13.17 -2.04 -2.79
C ILE A 141 13.15 -3.02 -1.60
N ASP A 142 14.16 -3.88 -1.51
CA ASP A 142 14.38 -4.75 -0.35
C ASP A 142 15.24 -4.00 0.68
N ALA A 143 14.57 -3.36 1.64
CA ALA A 143 15.22 -2.62 2.73
C ALA A 143 15.16 -3.39 4.06
N LYS A 144 14.97 -4.72 4.03
CA LYS A 144 14.83 -5.52 5.26
C LYS A 144 16.04 -5.45 6.18
N ASN A 145 17.23 -5.28 5.59
CA ASN A 145 18.50 -5.20 6.30
C ASN A 145 18.96 -3.75 6.55
N GLU A 146 18.20 -2.74 6.09
CA GLU A 146 18.55 -1.33 6.25
C GLU A 146 18.03 -0.79 7.58
N LEU A 147 18.47 -1.41 8.67
CA LEU A 147 17.96 -1.16 10.02
C LEU A 147 19.10 -1.11 11.03
N THR A 148 18.93 -0.27 12.04
CA THR A 148 19.72 -0.36 13.27
C THR A 148 18.85 -1.03 14.31
N THR A 149 19.36 -2.07 14.94
CA THR A 149 18.66 -2.78 16.02
C THR A 149 19.29 -2.41 17.36
N ASP A 150 18.48 -1.88 18.27
CA ASP A 150 18.82 -1.74 19.68
C ASP A 150 17.94 -2.68 20.51
N LYS A 151 18.58 -3.66 21.15
CA LYS A 151 17.95 -4.76 21.89
C LYS A 151 16.94 -5.52 21.03
N THR A 152 15.67 -5.21 21.17
CA THR A 152 14.54 -5.87 20.50
C THR A 152 13.76 -4.93 19.59
N GLN A 153 14.24 -3.70 19.39
CA GLN A 153 13.59 -2.70 18.54
C GLN A 153 14.52 -2.32 17.40
N SER A 154 13.96 -2.24 16.20
CA SER A 154 14.65 -1.78 15.01
C SER A 154 14.21 -0.36 14.67
N PHE A 155 15.10 0.42 14.09
CA PHE A 155 14.80 1.77 13.61
C PHE A 155 15.54 2.10 12.31
N LEU A 156 14.95 2.99 11.55
CA LEU A 156 15.51 3.56 10.33
C LEU A 156 16.31 4.82 10.68
N ASP A 157 17.64 4.69 10.72
CA ASP A 157 18.52 5.85 10.79
C ASP A 157 18.47 6.68 9.50
N LYS A 158 18.94 7.93 9.59
CA LYS A 158 19.00 8.85 8.45
C LYS A 158 19.73 8.25 7.25
N VAL A 159 20.75 7.44 7.48
CA VAL A 159 21.52 6.78 6.41
C VAL A 159 20.67 5.76 5.66
N HIS A 160 19.86 4.96 6.37
CA HIS A 160 18.94 3.99 5.77
C HIS A 160 17.87 4.70 4.95
N ILE A 161 17.23 5.72 5.53
CA ILE A 161 16.20 6.51 4.86
C ILE A 161 16.76 7.16 3.60
N SER A 162 17.97 7.72 3.67
CA SER A 162 18.60 8.37 2.52
C SER A 162 18.91 7.37 1.40
N LYS A 163 19.41 6.17 1.74
CA LYS A 163 19.67 5.12 0.76
C LYS A 163 18.39 4.66 0.04
N ILE A 164 17.33 4.39 0.80
CA ILE A 164 16.01 4.01 0.27
C ILE A 164 15.44 5.12 -0.62
N TYR A 165 15.50 6.37 -0.14
CA TYR A 165 14.98 7.52 -0.87
C TYR A 165 15.73 7.75 -2.18
N GLU A 166 17.07 7.64 -2.19
CA GLU A 166 17.85 7.82 -3.42
C GLU A 166 17.55 6.73 -4.45
N ALA A 167 17.35 5.47 -4.03
CA ALA A 167 16.92 4.41 -4.93
C ALA A 167 15.51 4.68 -5.51
N TYR A 168 14.56 5.11 -4.68
CA TYR A 168 13.23 5.53 -5.14
C TYR A 168 13.29 6.69 -6.14
N LYS A 169 14.05 7.73 -5.80
CA LYS A 169 14.16 8.96 -6.58
C LYS A 169 14.80 8.73 -7.94
N LYS A 170 15.82 7.88 -8.01
CA LYS A 170 16.47 7.51 -9.27
C LYS A 170 15.67 6.49 -10.07
N TYR A 171 14.83 5.70 -9.39
CA TYR A 171 14.02 4.65 -10.01
C TYR A 171 14.88 3.65 -10.79
N GLU A 172 15.98 3.20 -10.18
CA GLU A 172 16.98 2.34 -10.81
C GLU A 172 17.08 0.99 -10.12
N SER A 173 17.46 -0.05 -10.88
CA SER A 173 17.76 -1.37 -10.31
C SER A 173 19.17 -1.37 -9.72
N ILE A 174 19.29 -1.79 -8.47
CA ILE A 174 20.56 -1.94 -7.75
C ILE A 174 20.64 -3.38 -7.26
N GLU A 175 21.68 -4.11 -7.68
CA GLU A 175 21.86 -5.52 -7.35
C GLU A 175 21.74 -5.76 -5.83
N GLY A 176 20.87 -6.70 -5.47
CA GLY A 176 20.60 -7.07 -4.08
C GLY A 176 19.82 -6.05 -3.24
N PHE A 177 19.37 -4.93 -3.81
CA PHE A 177 18.69 -3.86 -3.07
C PHE A 177 17.40 -3.36 -3.72
N SER A 178 17.38 -3.18 -5.04
CA SER A 178 16.18 -2.74 -5.73
C SER A 178 16.09 -3.27 -7.15
N ARG A 179 14.86 -3.42 -7.65
CA ARG A 179 14.60 -3.92 -8.99
C ARG A 179 13.37 -3.22 -9.57
N VAL A 180 13.53 -2.63 -10.75
CA VAL A 180 12.40 -2.20 -11.58
C VAL A 180 11.91 -3.41 -12.35
N VAL A 181 10.62 -3.72 -12.22
CA VAL A 181 9.99 -4.89 -12.82
C VAL A 181 8.79 -4.44 -13.66
N ASP A 182 8.68 -4.95 -14.88
CA ASP A 182 7.51 -4.73 -15.73
C ASP A 182 6.31 -5.52 -15.20
N ILE A 183 5.11 -4.94 -15.26
CA ILE A 183 3.88 -5.59 -14.79
C ILE A 183 3.63 -6.92 -15.51
N GLU A 184 4.03 -7.04 -16.78
CA GLU A 184 3.93 -8.29 -17.52
C GLU A 184 4.79 -9.41 -16.90
N GLU A 185 5.97 -9.10 -16.36
CA GLU A 185 6.79 -10.09 -15.65
C GLU A 185 6.11 -10.55 -14.35
N ILE A 186 5.41 -9.64 -13.67
CA ILE A 186 4.71 -9.94 -12.40
C ILE A 186 3.55 -10.92 -12.63
N LYS A 187 2.87 -10.85 -13.78
CA LYS A 187 1.73 -11.74 -14.09
C LYS A 187 2.10 -13.21 -14.16
N ASP A 188 3.36 -13.51 -14.44
CA ASP A 188 3.88 -14.89 -14.55
C ASP A 188 4.25 -15.50 -13.18
N HIS A 189 4.06 -14.75 -12.08
CA HIS A 189 4.40 -15.12 -10.70
C HIS A 189 3.20 -15.03 -9.74
#